data_AF-A0A368G7Q0-F1
#
_entry.id   AF-A0A368G7Q0-F1
#
_cell.length_a   1.000
_cell.length_b   1.000
_cell.length_c   1.000
_cell.angle_alpha   90.00
_cell.angle_beta   90.00
_cell.angle_gamma   90.00
#
_symmetry.space_group_name_H-M   'P 1'
#
loop_
_entity.id
_entity.type
_entity.pdbx_description
1 polymer ?
#
loop_
_entity_poly.entity_id
_entity_poly.type
_entity_poly.pdbx_seq_one_letter_code
_entity_poly.pdbx_strand_id
1 'polypeptide(L)'
;MSFQNIANEICLVDVVADKLKGEMMDLQHGLAFTRHCIVKADTDYAITAGSKICVITAGARQREGETRLSLVQRNVEIFKGIVPQLVKYSPDTIIMVVSNPVDVLTYVTWKISGLPKERVFGSGTNLDSAR
;
A
#
# COMPACT_ATOMS: atom_id res chain seq x y z
N MET A 1 -15.55 1.76 -9.55
CA MET A 1 -15.11 0.87 -8.46
C MET A 1 -16.32 0.52 -7.61
N SER A 2 -16.69 -0.75 -7.47
CA SER A 2 -17.74 -1.11 -6.50
C SER A 2 -17.10 -1.14 -5.12
N PHE A 3 -17.55 -0.29 -4.21
CA PHE A 3 -17.12 -0.33 -2.82
C PHE A 3 -17.79 -1.55 -2.18
N GLN A 4 -17.08 -2.68 -2.11
CA GLN A 4 -17.61 -3.94 -1.58
C GLN A 4 -17.82 -3.96 -0.05
N ASN A 5 -18.01 -2.80 0.59
CA ASN A 5 -18.23 -2.66 2.04
C ASN A 5 -17.18 -3.40 2.90
N ILE A 6 -15.91 -3.37 2.50
CA ILE A 6 -14.83 -4.09 3.18
C ILE A 6 -14.28 -3.29 4.37
N ALA A 7 -14.35 -1.96 4.33
CA ALA A 7 -13.84 -1.07 5.37
C ALA A 7 -14.80 0.12 5.62
N ASN A 8 -14.83 0.58 6.87
CA ASN A 8 -15.53 1.79 7.31
C ASN A 8 -14.60 3.02 7.38
N GLU A 9 -13.28 2.80 7.29
CA GLU A 9 -12.27 3.86 7.19
C GLU A 9 -11.18 3.44 6.17
N ILE A 10 -10.82 4.37 5.29
CA ILE A 10 -9.76 4.22 4.29
C ILE A 10 -8.78 5.38 4.44
N CYS A 11 -7.51 5.07 4.64
CA CYS A 11 -6.43 6.05 4.71
C CYS A 11 -5.54 5.93 3.47
N LEU A 12 -5.40 7.01 2.71
CA LEU A 12 -4.50 7.11 1.57
C LEU A 12 -3.22 7.84 1.99
N VAL A 13 -2.07 7.24 1.69
CA VAL A 13 -0.76 7.86 1.93
C VAL A 13 0.03 7.86 0.63
N ASP A 14 0.50 9.04 0.23
CA ASP A 14 1.41 9.24 -0.92
C ASP A 14 2.31 10.44 -0.62
N VAL A 15 3.45 10.54 -1.29
CA VAL A 15 4.38 11.67 -1.17
C VAL A 15 3.92 12.89 -1.97
N VAL A 16 3.01 12.71 -2.94
CA VAL A 16 2.50 13.79 -3.80
C VAL A 16 1.17 14.32 -3.26
N ALA A 17 1.23 15.33 -2.38
CA ALA A 17 0.08 15.88 -1.67
C ALA A 17 -1.08 16.32 -2.59
N ASP A 18 -0.79 16.99 -3.71
CA ASP A 18 -1.84 17.47 -4.63
C ASP A 18 -2.61 16.32 -5.29
N LYS A 19 -1.88 15.28 -5.73
CA LYS A 19 -2.50 14.08 -6.30
C LYS A 19 -3.34 13.37 -5.23
N LEU A 20 -2.79 13.24 -4.03
CA LEU A 20 -3.45 12.61 -2.91
C LEU A 20 -4.78 13.29 -2.54
N LYS A 21 -4.80 14.62 -2.53
CA LYS A 21 -6.02 15.42 -2.33
C LYS A 21 -7.04 15.18 -3.45
N GLY A 22 -6.58 15.12 -4.70
CA GLY A 22 -7.44 14.82 -5.85
C GLY A 22 -8.13 13.45 -5.74
N GLU A 23 -7.35 12.39 -5.45
CA GLU A 23 -7.87 11.03 -5.28
C GLU A 23 -8.84 10.93 -4.10
N MET A 24 -8.53 11.61 -2.98
CA MET A 24 -9.43 11.68 -1.82
C MET A 24 -10.77 12.31 -2.19
N MET A 25 -10.76 13.45 -2.90
CA MET A 25 -11.98 14.13 -3.32
C MET A 25 -12.82 13.26 -4.28
N ASP A 26 -12.17 12.55 -5.20
CA ASP A 26 -12.86 11.65 -6.13
C ASP A 26 -13.53 10.49 -5.38
N LEU A 27 -12.83 9.86 -4.42
CA LEU A 27 -13.42 8.83 -3.57
C LEU A 27 -14.59 9.38 -2.74
N GLN A 28 -14.45 10.58 -2.14
CA GLN A 28 -15.50 11.21 -1.36
C GLN A 28 -16.75 11.53 -2.18
N HIS A 29 -16.60 11.96 -3.44
CA HIS A 29 -17.73 12.13 -4.35
C HIS A 29 -18.41 10.78 -4.67
N GLY A 30 -17.61 9.72 -4.82
CA GLY A 30 -18.12 8.36 -5.02
C GLY A 30 -18.88 7.80 -3.81
N LEU A 31 -18.58 8.27 -2.59
CA LEU A 31 -19.24 7.80 -1.37
C LEU A 31 -20.72 8.15 -1.29
N ALA A 32 -21.18 9.18 -2.00
CA ALA A 32 -22.60 9.54 -2.10
C ALA A 32 -23.49 8.37 -2.58
N PHE A 33 -22.88 7.38 -3.25
CA PHE A 33 -23.54 6.19 -3.79
C PHE A 33 -23.28 4.92 -2.98
N THR A 34 -22.69 5.04 -1.79
CA THR A 34 -22.27 3.91 -0.94
C THR A 34 -22.60 4.14 0.54
N ARG A 35 -22.40 3.15 1.41
CA ARG A 35 -22.55 3.32 2.86
C ARG A 35 -21.42 4.16 3.44
N HIS A 36 -21.65 4.72 4.64
CA HIS A 36 -20.72 5.65 5.30
C HIS A 36 -19.32 5.03 5.48
N CYS A 37 -18.33 5.62 4.82
CA CYS A 37 -16.92 5.31 4.95
C CYS A 37 -16.15 6.63 5.15
N ILE A 38 -15.22 6.65 6.10
CA ILE A 38 -14.37 7.80 6.35
C ILE A 38 -13.13 7.68 5.46
N VAL A 39 -12.91 8.62 4.55
CA VAL A 39 -11.70 8.66 3.72
C VAL A 39 -10.79 9.77 4.22
N LYS A 40 -9.57 9.39 4.63
CA LYS A 40 -8.49 10.29 5.04
C LYS A 40 -7.36 10.20 4.03
N ALA A 41 -6.65 11.31 3.84
CA ALA A 41 -5.49 11.31 2.97
C ALA A 41 -4.44 12.31 3.47
N ASP A 42 -3.20 11.86 3.65
CA ASP A 42 -2.09 12.67 4.12
C ASP A 42 -0.75 12.07 3.67
N THR A 43 0.27 12.90 3.60
CA THR A 43 1.67 12.48 3.45
C THR A 43 2.23 11.85 4.73
N ASP A 44 1.68 12.19 5.91
CA ASP A 44 2.09 11.62 7.19
C ASP A 44 1.41 10.26 7.44
N TYR A 45 2.22 9.25 7.74
CA TYR A 45 1.78 7.91 8.10
C TYR A 45 0.99 7.85 9.42
N ALA A 46 1.02 8.89 10.26
CA ALA A 46 0.23 8.94 11.49
C ALA A 46 -1.26 8.70 11.26
N ILE A 47 -1.80 9.08 10.09
CA ILE A 47 -3.20 8.82 9.74
C ILE A 47 -3.55 7.33 9.64
N THR A 48 -2.54 6.47 9.48
CA THR A 48 -2.72 5.03 9.30
C THR A 48 -2.84 4.29 10.62
N ALA A 49 -2.80 4.99 11.76
CA ALA A 49 -2.78 4.37 13.07
C ALA A 49 -3.97 3.43 13.32
N GLY A 50 -3.66 2.22 13.82
CA GLY A 50 -4.66 1.21 14.12
C GLY A 50 -5.25 0.47 12.91
N SER A 51 -4.67 0.63 11.71
CA SER A 51 -5.09 -0.08 10.50
C SER A 51 -5.02 -1.60 10.69
N LYS A 52 -6.06 -2.30 10.21
CA LYS A 52 -6.08 -3.78 10.21
C LYS A 52 -5.33 -4.39 9.03
N ILE A 53 -5.38 -3.71 7.88
CA ILE A 53 -4.71 -4.11 6.65
C ILE A 53 -4.06 -2.87 6.05
N CYS A 54 -2.78 -2.99 5.69
CA CYS A 54 -2.04 -2.01 4.93
C CYS A 54 -1.71 -2.59 3.55
N VAL A 55 -2.11 -1.90 2.49
CA VAL A 55 -1.84 -2.33 1.11
C VAL A 55 -0.76 -1.44 0.50
N ILE A 56 0.36 -2.03 0.09
CA ILE A 56 1.48 -1.31 -0.52
C ILE A 56 1.39 -1.47 -2.05
N THR A 57 1.03 -0.37 -2.71
CA THR A 57 1.00 -0.25 -4.17
C THR A 57 2.08 0.68 -4.72
N ALA A 58 2.78 1.39 -3.82
CA ALA A 58 3.87 2.30 -4.15
C ALA A 58 5.07 1.52 -4.71
N GLY A 59 5.65 2.02 -5.79
CA GLY A 59 6.81 1.39 -6.41
C GLY A 59 7.45 2.25 -7.48
N ALA A 60 8.72 1.99 -7.74
CA ALA A 60 9.47 2.58 -8.82
C ALA A 60 8.99 2.03 -10.17
N ARG A 61 8.82 2.93 -11.15
CA ARG A 61 8.73 2.55 -12.56
C ARG A 61 10.12 2.25 -13.10
N GLN A 62 10.22 1.22 -13.94
CA GLN A 62 11.44 0.88 -14.66
C GLN A 62 11.81 2.01 -15.62
N ARG A 63 13.07 2.42 -15.62
CA ARG A 63 13.62 3.38 -16.57
C ARG A 63 14.18 2.67 -17.79
N GLU A 64 14.25 3.36 -18.92
CA GLU A 64 14.86 2.81 -20.13
C GLU A 64 16.33 2.43 -19.86
N GLY A 65 16.74 1.23 -20.30
CA GLY A 65 18.07 0.68 -20.02
C GLY A 65 18.32 0.23 -18.58
N GLU A 66 17.36 0.37 -17.66
CA GLU A 66 17.52 -0.04 -16.27
C GLU A 66 17.47 -1.56 -16.11
N THR A 67 18.47 -2.12 -15.40
CA THR A 67 18.49 -3.53 -15.07
C THR A 67 17.43 -3.89 -14.03
N ARG A 68 16.94 -5.14 -14.07
CA ARG A 68 16.00 -5.64 -13.06
C ARG A 68 16.52 -5.47 -11.63
N LEU A 69 17.82 -5.69 -11.42
CA LEU A 69 18.45 -5.54 -10.10
C LEU A 69 18.42 -4.09 -9.61
N SER A 70 18.72 -3.12 -10.47
CA SER A 70 18.63 -1.69 -10.13
C SER A 70 17.20 -1.28 -9.76
N LEU A 71 16.22 -1.75 -10.53
CA LEU A 71 14.81 -1.50 -10.24
C LEU A 71 14.40 -2.09 -8.88
N VAL A 72 14.82 -3.32 -8.58
CA VAL A 72 14.57 -3.94 -7.26
C VAL A 72 15.21 -3.11 -6.16
N GLN A 73 16.48 -2.69 -6.30
CA GLN A 73 17.17 -1.91 -5.28
C GLN A 73 16.46 -0.60 -4.97
N ARG A 74 15.99 0.12 -5.99
CA ARG A 74 15.19 1.35 -5.80
C ARG A 74 13.89 1.08 -5.05
N ASN A 75 13.19 -0.01 -5.38
CA ASN A 75 12.00 -0.39 -4.64
C ASN A 75 12.32 -0.76 -3.18
N VAL A 76 13.45 -1.42 -2.90
CA VAL A 76 13.89 -1.69 -1.53
C VAL A 76 14.08 -0.39 -0.75
N GLU A 77 14.72 0.62 -1.33
CA GLU A 77 14.90 1.92 -0.65
C GLU A 77 13.56 2.64 -0.40
N ILE A 78 12.62 2.57 -1.35
CA ILE A 78 11.25 3.05 -1.14
C ILE A 78 10.59 2.32 0.04
N PHE A 79 10.67 0.98 0.05
CA PHE A 79 10.02 0.16 1.07
C PHE A 79 10.62 0.36 2.47
N LYS A 80 11.93 0.64 2.58
CA LYS A 80 12.57 1.04 3.85
C LYS A 80 12.01 2.34 4.42
N GLY A 81 11.50 3.24 3.57
CA GLY A 81 10.80 4.45 4.02
C GLY A 81 9.34 4.19 4.43
N ILE A 82 8.67 3.24 3.78
CA ILE A 82 7.23 2.96 3.97
C ILE A 82 6.98 2.02 5.15
N VAL A 83 7.59 0.83 5.12
CA VAL A 83 7.17 -0.30 5.97
C VAL A 83 7.39 -0.03 7.47
N PRO A 84 8.52 0.54 7.92
CA PRO A 84 8.69 0.86 9.33
C PRO A 84 7.66 1.86 9.86
N GLN A 85 7.22 2.82 9.03
CA GLN A 85 6.18 3.78 9.42
C GLN A 85 4.82 3.09 9.61
N LEU A 86 4.45 2.20 8.69
CA LEU A 86 3.21 1.43 8.81
C LEU A 86 3.19 0.57 10.08
N VAL A 87 4.29 -0.13 10.39
CA VAL A 87 4.38 -0.96 11.60
C VAL A 87 4.43 -0.10 12.86
N LYS A 88 5.08 1.07 12.82
CA LYS A 88 5.12 2.03 13.95
C LYS A 88 3.71 2.45 14.38
N TYR A 89 2.83 2.77 13.43
CA TYR A 89 1.48 3.25 13.73
C TYR A 89 0.44 2.13 13.82
N SER A 90 0.73 0.96 13.24
CA SER A 90 -0.18 -0.20 13.19
C SER A 90 0.57 -1.52 13.42
N PRO A 91 1.06 -1.77 14.65
CA PRO A 91 1.89 -2.96 14.95
C PRO A 91 1.15 -4.29 14.77
N ASP A 92 -0.19 -4.27 14.86
CA ASP A 92 -1.05 -5.44 14.69
C ASP A 92 -1.56 -5.63 13.25
N THR A 93 -1.11 -4.80 12.30
CA THR A 93 -1.58 -4.87 10.91
C THR A 93 -1.14 -6.14 10.21
N ILE A 94 -1.91 -6.50 9.18
CA ILE A 94 -1.47 -7.35 8.08
C ILE A 94 -1.01 -6.46 6.93
N ILE A 95 0.04 -6.86 6.20
CA ILE A 95 0.56 -6.12 5.04
C ILE A 95 0.36 -6.94 3.76
N MET A 96 -0.31 -6.34 2.77
CA MET A 96 -0.46 -6.89 1.43
C MET A 96 0.41 -6.08 0.44
N VAL A 97 1.32 -6.75 -0.24
CA VAL A 97 2.19 -6.14 -1.26
C VAL A 97 1.61 -6.38 -2.65
N VAL A 98 1.41 -5.30 -3.40
CA VAL A 98 0.95 -5.35 -4.80
C VAL A 98 2.05 -4.90 -5.76
N SER A 99 3.00 -4.09 -5.28
CA SER A 99 4.11 -3.57 -6.08
C SER A 99 4.97 -4.68 -6.67
N ASN A 100 5.41 -4.49 -7.91
CA ASN A 100 6.25 -5.46 -8.62
C ASN A 100 7.74 -5.14 -8.51
N PRO A 101 8.62 -6.16 -8.48
CA PRO A 101 8.32 -7.59 -8.52
C PRO A 101 7.79 -8.13 -7.18
N VAL A 102 6.56 -8.65 -7.18
CA VAL A 102 5.77 -8.85 -5.96
C VAL A 102 6.40 -9.84 -4.98
N ASP A 103 6.99 -10.93 -5.46
CA ASP A 103 7.57 -11.96 -4.59
C ASP A 103 8.79 -11.43 -3.82
N VAL A 104 9.67 -10.71 -4.52
CA VAL A 104 10.88 -10.12 -3.92
C VAL A 104 10.48 -9.01 -2.94
N LEU A 105 9.52 -8.15 -3.31
CA LEU A 105 9.08 -7.06 -2.45
C LEU A 105 8.28 -7.55 -1.25
N THR A 106 7.57 -8.67 -1.37
CA THR A 106 6.93 -9.36 -0.23
C THR A 106 7.98 -9.85 0.76
N TYR A 107 9.04 -10.50 0.26
CA TYR A 107 10.15 -10.94 1.11
C TYR A 107 10.84 -9.77 1.82
N VAL A 108 11.13 -8.68 1.09
CA VAL A 108 11.73 -7.47 1.66
C VAL A 108 10.83 -6.88 2.74
N THR A 109 9.53 -6.75 2.47
CA THR A 109 8.53 -6.27 3.42
C THR A 109 8.52 -7.11 4.69
N TRP A 110 8.55 -8.43 4.57
CA TRP A 110 8.63 -9.32 5.73
C TRP A 110 9.89 -9.06 6.56
N LYS A 111 11.05 -8.96 5.91
CA LYS A 111 12.31 -8.73 6.62
C LYS A 111 12.38 -7.39 7.34
N ILE A 112 11.91 -6.31 6.71
CA ILE A 112 12.01 -4.97 7.30
C ILE A 112 10.87 -4.63 8.26
N SER A 113 9.71 -5.30 8.14
CA SER A 113 8.57 -5.08 9.06
C SER A 113 8.78 -5.69 10.44
N GLY A 114 9.56 -6.77 10.54
CA GLY A 114 9.68 -7.56 11.77
C GLY A 114 8.39 -8.31 12.15
N LEU A 115 7.39 -8.33 11.27
CA LEU A 115 6.13 -9.03 11.51
C LEU A 115 6.31 -10.56 11.35
N PRO A 116 5.47 -11.36 12.05
CA PRO A 116 5.31 -12.78 11.74
C PRO A 116 4.97 -13.00 10.26
N LYS A 117 5.49 -14.10 9.68
CA LYS A 117 5.37 -14.39 8.24
C LYS A 117 3.93 -14.47 7.75
N GLU A 118 3.00 -14.90 8.61
CA GLU A 118 1.57 -15.02 8.33
C GLU A 118 0.87 -13.67 8.18
N ARG A 119 1.51 -12.56 8.56
CA ARG A 119 0.99 -11.20 8.44
C ARG A 119 1.55 -10.42 7.25
N VAL A 120 2.35 -11.05 6.38
CA VAL A 120 2.91 -10.40 5.19
C VAL A 120 2.71 -11.30 3.98
N PHE A 121 1.93 -10.84 3.01
CA PHE A 121 1.71 -11.58 1.75
C PHE A 121 1.69 -10.66 0.54
N GLY A 122 2.03 -11.22 -0.62
CA GLY A 122 1.93 -10.54 -1.91
C GLY A 122 0.60 -10.86 -2.58
N SER A 123 0.19 -10.01 -3.54
CA SER A 123 -0.92 -10.35 -4.45
C SER A 123 -0.65 -11.61 -5.26
N GLY A 124 0.64 -11.95 -5.46
CA GLY A 124 1.08 -13.10 -6.22
C GLY A 124 0.42 -13.14 -7.60
N THR A 125 -0.04 -14.33 -7.99
CA THR A 125 -0.70 -14.59 -9.27
C THR A 125 -2.23 -14.51 -9.21
N ASN A 126 -2.81 -13.98 -8.12
CA ASN A 126 -4.26 -14.00 -7.92
C ASN A 126 -5.02 -13.38 -9.12
N LEU A 127 -4.54 -12.24 -9.63
CA LEU A 127 -5.12 -11.59 -10.80
C LEU A 127 -4.89 -12.40 -12.09
N ASP A 128 -3.72 -13.02 -12.26
CA ASP A 128 -3.40 -13.80 -13.45
C ASP A 128 -4.22 -15.09 -13.54
N SER A 129 -4.59 -15.68 -12.40
CA SER A 129 -5.48 -16.84 -12.35
C SER A 129 -6.96 -16.49 -12.55
N ALA A 130 -7.34 -15.24 -12.31
CA ALA A 130 -8.72 -14.76 -12.49
C ALA A 130 -9.00 -14.23 -13.92
N ARG A 131 -7.94 -14.01 -14.71
CA ARG A 131 -8.00 -13.62 -16.13
C ARG A 131 -8.20 -14.82 -17.03
#